data_AF-A0A7H1BJN4-F1
#
_entry.id   AF-A0A7H1BJN4-F1
#
_cell.length_a   1.000
_cell.length_b   1.000
_cell.length_c   1.000
_cell.angle_alpha   90.00
_cell.angle_beta   90.00
_cell.angle_gamma   90.00
#
_symmetry.space_group_name_H-M   'P 1'
#
loop_
_entity.id
_entity.type
_entity.pdbx_description
1 polymer ?
#
loop_
_entity_poly.entity_id
_entity_poly.type
_entity_poly.pdbx_seq_one_letter_code
_entity_poly.pdbx_strand_id
1 'polypeptide(L)'
;MRGAADCPAPTRGRPRSEAAELAIVEGVVKLLEEGVPLAELSIERIARTAGVGKATIYRRWSGKEELFVDVVASIEGPDPELPGTSLRDDLIRLLEHMRRRGLNLRNSALLHNVFAQMKTLPKLWDAYHEVVVEPRRRAMHGVLRRAVAEGELPEGTDIELAGDLLSGPMLLRTVMRSDAPLADDLSARVVDTVLRGLLNAPGTEGVRREKPQVPPLG
;
A
#
# COMPACT_ATOMS: atom_id res chain seq x y z
N MET A 1 -20.02 53.47 24.91
CA MET A 1 -18.59 53.05 24.98
C MET A 1 -18.48 51.80 25.82
N ARG A 2 -17.99 50.70 25.24
CA ARG A 2 -17.15 49.65 25.83
C ARG A 2 -17.04 48.52 24.81
N GLY A 3 -16.08 48.66 23.90
CA GLY A 3 -15.62 47.56 23.06
C GLY A 3 -14.69 46.69 23.87
N ALA A 4 -14.99 45.40 23.98
CA ALA A 4 -14.03 44.40 24.38
C ALA A 4 -13.20 44.05 23.14
N ALA A 5 -11.89 44.26 23.23
CA ALA A 5 -10.95 43.80 22.23
C ALA A 5 -10.65 42.32 22.51
N ASP A 6 -11.14 41.43 21.64
CA ASP A 6 -10.66 40.05 21.57
C ASP A 6 -9.37 40.02 20.75
N CYS A 7 -8.26 39.64 21.38
CA CYS A 7 -7.04 39.27 20.68
C CYS A 7 -7.13 37.77 20.32
N PRO A 8 -7.05 37.39 19.03
CA PRO A 8 -7.00 35.98 18.68
C PRO A 8 -5.67 35.36 19.15
N ALA A 9 -5.77 34.26 19.90
CA ALA A 9 -4.63 33.49 20.36
C ALA A 9 -3.88 32.83 19.18
N PRO A 10 -2.54 32.79 19.19
CA PRO A 10 -1.76 32.24 18.09
C PRO A 10 -1.85 30.71 18.05
N THR A 11 -2.17 30.18 16.87
CA THR A 11 -2.19 28.74 16.55
C THR A 11 -0.76 28.17 16.59
N ARG A 12 -0.30 27.79 17.79
CA ARG A 12 1.02 27.19 18.04
C ARG A 12 1.04 25.73 17.61
N GLY A 13 1.62 25.40 16.46
CA GLY A 13 2.10 24.03 16.21
C GLY A 13 2.32 23.64 14.75
N ARG A 14 1.51 24.18 13.83
CA ARG A 14 1.39 23.61 12.48
C ARG A 14 2.59 23.81 11.54
N PRO A 15 3.31 24.96 11.52
CA PRO A 15 4.40 25.14 10.54
C PRO A 15 5.73 24.46 10.90
N ARG A 16 6.09 24.40 12.19
CA ARG A 16 7.42 23.94 12.64
C ARG A 16 7.50 22.42 12.81
N SER A 17 6.37 21.75 13.03
CA SER A 17 6.32 20.28 13.07
C SER A 17 6.45 19.69 11.67
N GLU A 18 5.69 20.21 10.71
CA GLU A 18 5.72 19.73 9.31
C GLU A 18 7.11 19.90 8.67
N ALA A 19 7.76 21.06 8.88
CA ALA A 19 9.12 21.28 8.37
C ALA A 19 10.16 20.31 8.99
N ALA A 20 10.02 20.00 10.28
CA ALA A 20 10.91 19.04 10.94
C ALA A 20 10.65 17.60 10.46
N GLU A 21 9.40 17.24 10.23
CA GLU A 21 9.00 15.94 9.69
C GLU A 21 9.56 15.74 8.28
N LEU A 22 9.44 16.76 7.42
CA LEU A 22 10.02 16.74 6.08
C LEU A 22 11.54 16.57 6.14
N ALA A 23 12.24 17.34 6.98
CA ALA A 23 13.69 17.21 7.14
C ALA A 23 14.11 15.81 7.62
N ILE A 24 13.30 15.16 8.46
CA ILE A 24 13.55 13.79 8.91
C ILE A 24 13.38 12.80 7.75
N VAL A 25 12.31 12.92 6.96
CA VAL A 25 12.07 12.10 5.78
C VAL A 25 13.22 12.24 4.77
N GLU A 26 13.60 13.48 4.45
CA GLU A 26 14.73 13.80 3.58
C GLU A 26 16.05 13.23 4.12
N GLY A 27 16.28 13.32 5.43
CA GLY A 27 17.46 12.75 6.08
C GLY A 27 17.53 11.22 5.96
N VAL A 28 16.40 10.52 6.07
CA VAL A 28 16.33 9.08 5.84
C VAL A 28 16.61 8.75 4.38
N VAL A 29 15.95 9.42 3.43
CA VAL A 29 16.15 9.23 1.99
C VAL A 29 17.62 9.43 1.63
N LYS A 30 18.24 10.51 2.11
CA LYS A 30 19.66 10.80 1.89
C LYS A 30 20.59 9.68 2.39
N LEU A 31 20.35 9.16 3.60
CA LEU A 31 21.17 8.06 4.14
C LEU A 31 21.04 6.79 3.30
N LEU A 32 19.82 6.50 2.82
CA LEU A 32 19.60 5.39 1.92
C LEU A 32 20.35 5.63 0.59
N GLU A 33 20.33 6.85 0.04
CA GLU A 33 21.04 7.24 -1.19
C GLU A 33 22.56 7.09 -1.07
N GLU A 34 23.10 7.37 0.13
CA GLU A 34 24.50 7.13 0.48
C GLU A 34 24.84 5.62 0.62
N GLY A 35 23.87 4.74 0.42
CA GLY A 35 24.05 3.28 0.45
C GLY A 35 24.03 2.67 1.84
N VAL A 36 23.55 3.41 2.85
CA VAL A 36 23.48 2.90 4.23
C VAL A 36 22.42 1.80 4.33
N PRO A 37 22.77 0.58 4.77
CA PRO A 37 21.80 -0.50 4.93
C PRO A 37 20.72 -0.15 5.95
N LEU A 38 19.49 -0.61 5.73
CA LEU A 38 18.35 -0.39 6.64
C LEU A 38 18.63 -0.84 8.07
N ALA A 39 19.37 -1.94 8.23
CA ALA A 39 19.75 -2.48 9.54
C ALA A 39 20.69 -1.54 10.32
N GLU A 40 21.48 -0.72 9.61
CA GLU A 40 22.49 0.18 10.20
C GLU A 40 21.97 1.60 10.45
N LEU A 41 20.76 1.91 9.99
CA LEU A 41 20.16 3.20 10.27
C LEU A 41 19.74 3.29 11.75
N SER A 42 20.16 4.38 12.40
CA SER A 42 19.86 4.70 13.79
C SER A 42 19.20 6.06 13.92
N ILE A 43 18.38 6.23 14.95
CA ILE A 43 17.73 7.52 15.26
C ILE A 43 18.79 8.62 15.44
N GLU A 44 19.94 8.30 16.03
CA GLU A 44 21.11 9.17 16.16
C GLU A 44 21.60 9.69 14.82
N ARG A 45 21.78 8.80 13.85
CA ARG A 45 22.32 9.12 12.53
C ARG A 45 21.29 9.92 11.72
N ILE A 46 20.02 9.53 11.81
CA ILE A 46 18.91 10.23 11.15
C ILE A 46 18.78 11.65 11.72
N ALA A 47 18.73 11.81 13.04
CA ALA A 47 18.63 13.11 13.71
C ALA A 47 19.76 14.06 13.28
N ARG A 48 20.99 13.54 13.23
CA ARG A 48 22.17 14.30 12.79
C ARG A 48 22.07 14.73 11.33
N THR A 49 21.62 13.81 10.46
CA THR A 49 21.51 14.06 9.01
C THR A 49 20.38 15.06 8.71
N ALA A 50 19.27 14.96 9.43
CA ALA A 50 18.10 15.84 9.32
C ALA A 50 18.27 17.19 10.04
N GLY A 51 19.33 17.36 10.84
CA GLY A 51 19.55 18.58 11.62
C GLY A 51 18.52 18.79 12.75
N VAL A 52 17.92 17.72 13.26
CA VAL A 52 16.90 17.76 14.34
C VAL A 52 17.40 17.08 15.62
N GLY A 53 16.81 17.43 16.76
CA GLY A 53 17.06 16.69 18.01
C GLY A 53 16.32 15.35 18.05
N LYS A 54 16.88 14.34 18.73
CA LYS A 54 16.23 13.02 18.91
C LYS A 54 14.83 13.12 19.54
N ALA A 55 14.64 14.04 20.48
CA ALA A 55 13.34 14.28 21.11
C ALA A 55 12.26 14.72 20.10
N THR A 56 12.65 15.38 19.00
CA THR A 56 11.73 15.73 17.91
C THR A 56 11.24 14.48 17.18
N ILE A 57 12.12 13.50 16.97
CA ILE A 57 11.78 12.22 16.34
C ILE A 57 10.89 11.40 17.30
N TYR A 58 11.34 11.19 18.54
CA TYR A 58 10.60 10.37 19.51
C TYR A 58 9.21 10.92 19.90
N ARG A 59 8.96 12.22 19.68
CA ARG A 59 7.64 12.80 19.88
C ARG A 59 6.59 12.25 18.90
N ARG A 60 7.02 11.84 17.70
CA ARG A 60 6.13 11.41 16.62
C ARG A 60 6.24 9.93 16.32
N TRP A 61 7.43 9.35 16.47
CA TRP A 61 7.67 7.93 16.23
C TRP A 61 8.21 7.28 17.48
N SER A 62 7.57 6.20 17.90
CA SER A 62 7.97 5.38 19.05
C SER A 62 9.31 4.66 18.81
N GLY A 63 9.71 4.47 17.55
CA GLY A 63 10.94 3.76 17.18
C GLY A 63 11.34 3.97 15.72
N LYS A 64 12.45 3.34 15.35
CA LYS A 64 13.01 3.44 14.00
C LYS A 64 12.09 2.78 12.95
N GLU A 65 11.43 1.68 13.32
CA GLU A 65 10.57 0.92 12.43
C GLU A 65 9.37 1.76 11.98
N GLU A 66 8.68 2.40 12.94
CA GLU A 66 7.56 3.30 12.66
C GLU A 66 7.99 4.48 11.78
N LEU A 67 9.15 5.08 12.08
CA LEU A 67 9.73 6.13 11.25
C LEU A 67 9.99 5.67 9.81
N PHE A 68 10.55 4.47 9.63
CA PHE A 68 10.81 3.94 8.28
C PHE A 68 9.54 3.66 7.51
N VAL A 69 8.53 3.09 8.17
CA VAL A 69 7.25 2.83 7.52
C VAL A 69 6.61 4.12 7.07
N ASP A 70 6.64 5.17 7.89
CA ASP A 70 6.14 6.49 7.51
C ASP A 70 6.92 7.10 6.34
N VAL A 71 8.24 6.96 6.32
CA VAL A 71 9.07 7.42 5.19
C VAL A 71 8.69 6.66 3.92
N VAL A 72 8.59 5.32 3.97
CA VAL A 72 8.20 4.51 2.82
C VAL A 72 6.78 4.83 2.35
N ALA A 73 5.83 4.99 3.27
CA ALA A 73 4.46 5.39 2.97
C ALA A 73 4.41 6.77 2.29
N SER A 74 5.25 7.72 2.73
CA SER A 74 5.33 9.05 2.10
C SER A 74 5.84 9.00 0.66
N ILE A 75 6.75 8.07 0.36
CA ILE A 75 7.30 7.86 -0.99
C ILE A 75 6.26 7.22 -1.92
N GLU A 76 5.45 6.31 -1.39
CA GLU A 76 4.40 5.66 -2.17
C GLU A 76 3.24 6.59 -2.54
N GLY A 77 3.06 7.66 -1.78
CA GLY A 77 2.04 8.67 -2.02
C GLY A 77 0.64 8.26 -1.52
N PRO A 78 -0.30 9.21 -1.54
CA PRO A 78 -1.66 8.98 -1.07
C PRO A 78 -2.40 7.99 -1.98
N ASP A 79 -3.33 7.26 -1.37
CA ASP A 79 -4.25 6.38 -2.10
C ASP A 79 -5.12 7.19 -3.08
N PRO A 80 -5.50 6.60 -4.22
CA PRO A 80 -6.33 7.28 -5.19
C PRO A 80 -7.74 7.49 -4.65
N GLU A 81 -8.36 8.61 -5.01
CA GLU A 81 -9.79 8.80 -4.80
C GLU A 81 -10.58 7.82 -5.68
N LEU A 82 -11.58 7.18 -5.06
CA LEU A 82 -12.48 6.21 -5.68
C LEU A 82 -13.89 6.80 -5.72
N PRO A 83 -14.35 7.29 -6.88
CA PRO A 83 -15.68 7.90 -7.02
C PRO A 83 -16.84 6.95 -6.66
N GLY A 84 -16.65 5.64 -6.78
CA GLY A 84 -17.71 4.69 -6.47
C GLY A 84 -18.82 4.60 -7.51
N THR A 85 -18.61 5.16 -8.70
CA THR A 85 -19.62 5.26 -9.77
C THR A 85 -19.51 4.16 -10.83
N SER A 86 -18.39 3.43 -10.85
CA SER A 86 -18.10 2.38 -11.82
C SER A 86 -17.12 1.40 -11.17
N LEU A 87 -17.53 0.13 -10.99
CA LEU A 87 -16.66 -0.94 -10.52
C LEU A 87 -15.37 -0.98 -11.33
N ARG A 88 -15.51 -1.01 -12.66
CA ARG A 88 -14.38 -1.13 -13.58
C ARG A 88 -13.39 0.01 -13.40
N ASP A 89 -13.88 1.25 -13.36
CA ASP A 89 -12.99 2.42 -13.34
C ASP A 89 -12.32 2.60 -11.98
N ASP A 90 -12.99 2.27 -10.88
CA ASP A 90 -12.39 2.25 -9.54
C ASP A 90 -11.27 1.21 -9.43
N LEU A 91 -11.50 -0.01 -9.97
CA LEU A 91 -10.47 -1.04 -10.02
C LEU A 91 -9.27 -0.61 -10.88
N ILE A 92 -9.51 0.06 -12.02
CA ILE A 92 -8.44 0.59 -12.87
C ILE A 92 -7.64 1.66 -12.12
N ARG A 93 -8.29 2.55 -11.38
CA ARG A 93 -7.59 3.58 -10.58
C ARG A 93 -6.67 2.95 -9.53
N LEU A 94 -7.14 1.91 -8.84
CA LEU A 94 -6.34 1.18 -7.87
C LEU A 94 -5.13 0.49 -8.53
N LEU A 95 -5.35 -0.22 -9.63
CA LEU A 95 -4.28 -0.92 -10.35
C LEU A 95 -3.30 0.04 -11.01
N GLU A 96 -3.77 1.19 -11.49
CA GLU A 96 -2.92 2.24 -12.06
C GLU A 96 -2.03 2.87 -11.00
N HIS A 97 -2.57 3.11 -9.80
CA HIS A 97 -1.77 3.55 -8.67
C HIS A 97 -0.70 2.50 -8.30
N MET A 98 -1.03 1.20 -8.30
CA MET A 98 -0.05 0.12 -8.12
C MET A 98 1.02 0.11 -9.23
N ARG A 99 0.61 0.27 -10.49
CA ARG A 99 1.51 0.26 -11.65
C ARG A 99 2.53 1.39 -11.58
N ARG A 100 2.09 2.61 -11.23
CA ARG A 100 2.97 3.77 -11.06
C ARG A 100 3.97 3.59 -9.92
N ARG A 101 3.52 3.06 -8.78
CA ARG A 101 4.43 2.69 -7.68
C ARG A 101 5.45 1.64 -8.13
N GLY A 102 5.03 0.64 -8.90
CA GLY A 102 5.94 -0.36 -9.47
C GLY A 102 6.96 0.22 -10.45
N LEU A 103 6.58 1.20 -11.27
CA LEU A 103 7.51 1.94 -12.14
C LEU A 103 8.53 2.73 -11.31
N ASN A 104 8.08 3.46 -10.29
CA ASN A 104 8.96 4.20 -9.40
C ASN A 104 9.96 3.28 -8.70
N LEU A 105 9.49 2.11 -8.24
CA LEU A 105 10.33 1.10 -7.61
C LEU A 105 11.41 0.55 -8.56
N ARG A 106 11.05 0.29 -9.81
CA ARG A 106 11.99 -0.22 -10.83
C ARG A 106 12.99 0.83 -11.29
N ASN A 107 12.56 2.09 -11.41
CA ASN A 107 13.41 3.19 -11.84
C ASN A 107 14.36 3.66 -10.74
N SER A 108 14.02 3.40 -9.47
CA SER A 108 14.83 3.78 -8.31
C SER A 108 15.52 2.56 -7.71
N ALA A 109 16.80 2.37 -8.04
CA ALA A 109 17.65 1.34 -7.43
C ALA A 109 17.66 1.41 -5.90
N LEU A 110 17.55 2.64 -5.36
CA LEU A 110 17.39 2.92 -3.95
C LEU A 110 16.14 2.25 -3.36
N LEU A 111 14.96 2.52 -3.94
CA LEU A 111 13.71 1.96 -3.46
C LEU A 111 13.74 0.44 -3.60
N HIS A 112 14.24 -0.08 -4.72
CA HIS A 112 14.36 -1.52 -4.91
C HIS A 112 15.14 -2.19 -3.76
N ASN A 113 16.30 -1.62 -3.40
CA ASN A 113 17.14 -2.12 -2.31
C ASN A 113 16.46 -2.02 -0.95
N VAL A 114 15.70 -0.95 -0.68
CA VAL A 114 14.92 -0.78 0.55
C VAL A 114 13.89 -1.89 0.70
N PHE A 115 13.11 -2.15 -0.34
CA PHE A 115 12.08 -3.18 -0.34
C PHE A 115 12.65 -4.59 -0.23
N ALA A 116 13.79 -4.86 -0.87
CA ALA A 116 14.47 -6.14 -0.78
C ALA A 116 14.96 -6.43 0.65
N GLN A 117 15.58 -5.43 1.29
CA GLN A 117 16.06 -5.55 2.68
C GLN A 117 14.92 -5.64 3.69
N MET A 118 13.81 -4.92 3.49
CA MET A 118 12.67 -4.90 4.41
C MET A 118 12.15 -6.31 4.75
N LYS A 119 12.12 -7.22 3.77
CA LYS A 119 11.66 -8.61 3.97
C LYS A 119 12.53 -9.41 4.94
N THR A 120 13.77 -9.00 5.17
CA THR A 120 14.68 -9.63 6.12
C THR A 120 14.53 -9.09 7.55
N LEU A 121 13.67 -8.09 7.75
CA LEU A 121 13.41 -7.41 9.02
C LEU A 121 11.94 -7.61 9.43
N PRO A 122 11.59 -8.70 10.15
CA PRO A 122 10.19 -9.09 10.38
C PRO A 122 9.32 -7.97 10.95
N LYS A 123 9.79 -7.26 11.98
CA LYS A 123 9.03 -6.15 12.60
C LYS A 123 8.76 -5.00 11.64
N LEU A 124 9.71 -4.70 10.75
CA LEU A 124 9.55 -3.65 9.76
C LEU A 124 8.58 -4.09 8.66
N TRP A 125 8.67 -5.35 8.24
CA TRP A 125 7.74 -5.95 7.30
C TRP A 125 6.31 -5.95 7.83
N ASP A 126 6.10 -6.33 9.10
CA ASP A 126 4.78 -6.32 9.74
C ASP A 126 4.20 -4.91 9.79
N ALA A 127 4.99 -3.94 10.23
CA ALA A 127 4.56 -2.54 10.30
C ALA A 127 4.26 -1.96 8.90
N TYR A 128 5.09 -2.28 7.90
CA TYR A 128 4.83 -1.91 6.51
C TYR A 128 3.54 -2.57 6.00
N HIS A 129 3.31 -3.84 6.32
CA HIS A 129 2.10 -4.54 5.92
C HIS A 129 0.85 -3.84 6.49
N GLU A 130 0.85 -3.49 7.78
CA GLU A 130 -0.26 -2.81 8.45
C GLU A 130 -0.55 -1.40 7.92
N VAL A 131 0.49 -0.60 7.68
CA VAL A 131 0.34 0.81 7.31
C VAL A 131 0.18 1.00 5.79
N VAL A 132 0.72 0.08 4.99
CA VAL A 132 0.89 0.30 3.55
C VAL A 132 0.14 -0.75 2.73
N VAL A 133 0.22 -2.04 3.07
CA VAL A 133 -0.41 -3.11 2.29
C VAL A 133 -1.90 -3.24 2.63
N GLU A 134 -2.22 -3.36 3.91
CA GLU A 134 -3.58 -3.62 4.40
C GLU A 134 -4.61 -2.54 4.02
N PRO A 135 -4.31 -1.22 4.11
CA PRO A 135 -5.27 -0.20 3.69
C PRO A 135 -5.69 -0.34 2.22
N ARG A 136 -4.74 -0.70 1.35
CA ARG A 136 -4.99 -0.86 -0.08
C ARG A 136 -5.74 -2.15 -0.39
N ARG A 137 -5.42 -3.24 0.32
CA ARG A 137 -6.21 -4.46 0.28
C ARG A 137 -7.65 -4.18 0.70
N ARG A 138 -7.85 -3.44 1.79
CA ARG A 138 -9.19 -3.01 2.25
C ARG A 138 -9.91 -2.14 1.23
N ALA A 139 -9.23 -1.20 0.56
CA ALA A 139 -9.82 -0.36 -0.48
C ALA A 139 -10.30 -1.20 -1.67
N MET A 140 -9.47 -2.12 -2.16
CA MET A 140 -9.81 -3.08 -3.21
C MET A 140 -11.03 -3.92 -2.81
N HIS A 141 -11.03 -4.48 -1.61
CA HIS A 141 -12.13 -5.33 -1.14
C HIS A 141 -13.40 -4.51 -0.90
N GLY A 142 -13.27 -3.23 -0.53
CA GLY A 142 -14.39 -2.30 -0.43
C GLY A 142 -15.11 -2.12 -1.77
N VAL A 143 -14.35 -1.90 -2.85
CA VAL A 143 -14.90 -1.78 -4.22
C VAL A 143 -15.61 -3.07 -4.63
N LEU A 144 -14.98 -4.23 -4.42
CA LEU A 144 -15.55 -5.52 -4.79
C LEU A 144 -16.83 -5.86 -3.99
N ARG A 145 -16.83 -5.62 -2.67
CA ARG A 145 -18.02 -5.84 -1.82
C ARG A 145 -19.18 -4.94 -2.21
N ARG A 146 -18.90 -3.67 -2.55
CA ARG A 146 -19.93 -2.74 -3.03
C ARG A 146 -20.56 -3.26 -4.33
N ALA A 147 -19.75 -3.70 -5.28
CA ALA A 147 -20.25 -4.27 -6.53
C ALA A 147 -21.09 -5.54 -6.33
N VAL A 148 -20.76 -6.39 -5.35
CA VAL A 148 -21.63 -7.52 -4.98
C VAL A 148 -22.97 -7.02 -4.43
N ALA A 149 -22.95 -6.04 -3.51
CA ALA A 149 -24.16 -5.48 -2.92
C ALA A 149 -25.08 -4.77 -3.94
N GLU A 150 -24.49 -4.19 -4.99
CA GLU A 150 -25.20 -3.51 -6.09
C GLU A 150 -25.62 -4.48 -7.21
N GLY A 151 -25.23 -5.76 -7.13
CA GLY A 151 -25.55 -6.77 -8.13
C GLY A 151 -24.71 -6.70 -9.40
N GLU A 152 -23.65 -5.89 -9.43
CA GLU A 152 -22.66 -5.85 -10.51
C GLU A 152 -21.76 -7.10 -10.53
N LEU A 153 -21.60 -7.76 -9.38
CA LEU A 153 -20.88 -9.04 -9.24
C LEU A 153 -21.79 -10.09 -8.61
N PRO A 154 -21.59 -11.39 -8.92
CA PRO A 154 -22.36 -12.48 -8.27
C PRO A 154 -22.18 -12.51 -6.75
N GLU A 155 -23.24 -12.88 -6.02
CA GLU A 155 -23.26 -12.96 -4.54
C GLU A 155 -22.16 -13.88 -3.98
N GLY A 156 -21.81 -14.95 -4.70
CA GLY A 156 -20.77 -15.91 -4.32
C GLY A 156 -19.34 -15.51 -4.68
N THR A 157 -19.08 -14.26 -5.07
CA THR A 157 -17.73 -13.81 -5.45
C THR A 157 -16.78 -13.92 -4.27
N ASP A 158 -15.71 -14.71 -4.42
CA ASP A 158 -14.59 -14.74 -3.47
C ASP A 158 -13.79 -13.44 -3.58
N ILE A 159 -14.05 -12.51 -2.66
CA ILE A 159 -13.46 -11.17 -2.65
C ILE A 159 -11.94 -11.22 -2.45
N GLU A 160 -11.45 -12.13 -1.62
CA GLU A 160 -10.03 -12.25 -1.33
C GLU A 160 -9.29 -12.77 -2.58
N LEU A 161 -9.81 -13.85 -3.19
CA LEU A 161 -9.25 -14.37 -4.43
C LEU A 161 -9.34 -13.37 -5.59
N ALA A 162 -10.46 -12.65 -5.71
CA ALA A 162 -10.60 -11.61 -6.73
C ALA A 162 -9.56 -10.48 -6.54
N GLY A 163 -9.34 -10.05 -5.30
CA GLY A 163 -8.30 -9.07 -4.95
C GLY A 163 -6.90 -9.54 -5.32
N ASP A 164 -6.58 -10.81 -5.05
CA ASP A 164 -5.31 -11.45 -5.40
C ASP A 164 -5.11 -11.55 -6.92
N LEU A 165 -6.14 -11.95 -7.66
CA LEU A 165 -6.11 -12.03 -9.12
C LEU A 165 -5.92 -10.67 -9.78
N LEU A 166 -6.47 -9.60 -9.20
CA LEU A 166 -6.31 -8.22 -9.67
C LEU A 166 -4.90 -7.69 -9.37
N SER A 167 -4.39 -7.92 -8.16
CA SER A 167 -3.13 -7.37 -7.68
C SER A 167 -1.90 -8.16 -8.13
N GLY A 168 -2.05 -9.48 -8.26
CA GLY A 168 -0.98 -10.43 -8.55
C GLY A 168 -0.16 -10.11 -9.81
N PRO A 169 -0.78 -9.82 -10.97
CA PRO A 169 -0.04 -9.46 -12.18
C PRO A 169 0.85 -8.21 -12.01
N MET A 170 0.38 -7.21 -11.27
CA MET A 170 1.15 -5.99 -10.99
C MET A 170 2.34 -6.29 -10.10
N LEU A 171 2.15 -7.06 -9.02
CA LEU A 171 3.20 -7.44 -8.08
C LEU A 171 4.23 -8.36 -8.72
N LEU A 172 3.78 -9.38 -9.47
CA LEU A 172 4.64 -10.32 -10.20
C LEU A 172 5.58 -9.58 -11.14
N ARG A 173 5.02 -8.68 -11.97
CA ARG A 173 5.83 -7.86 -12.87
C ARG A 173 6.77 -6.99 -12.06
N THR A 174 6.25 -6.20 -11.13
CA THR A 174 7.06 -5.23 -10.38
C THR A 174 8.24 -5.88 -9.65
N VAL A 175 8.03 -6.99 -8.96
CA VAL A 175 9.00 -7.57 -8.02
C VAL A 175 9.82 -8.70 -8.62
N MET A 176 9.20 -9.58 -9.41
CA MET A 176 9.85 -10.83 -9.87
C MET A 176 10.23 -10.80 -11.35
N ARG A 177 9.50 -10.04 -12.16
CA ARG A 177 9.67 -9.97 -13.61
C ARG A 177 9.93 -8.55 -14.07
N SER A 178 11.06 -7.99 -13.63
CA SER A 178 11.47 -6.63 -14.01
C SER A 178 11.65 -6.45 -15.52
N ASP A 179 11.92 -7.54 -16.25
CA ASP A 179 11.94 -7.64 -17.72
C ASP A 179 10.56 -7.38 -18.36
N ALA A 180 9.48 -7.75 -17.69
CA ALA A 180 8.13 -7.61 -18.21
C ALA A 180 7.66 -6.15 -18.10
N PRO A 181 7.10 -5.54 -19.16
CA PRO A 181 6.69 -4.15 -19.13
C PRO A 181 5.48 -3.92 -18.22
N LEU A 182 5.48 -2.78 -17.53
CA LEU A 182 4.32 -2.18 -16.87
C LEU A 182 3.66 -1.18 -17.83
N ALA A 183 3.18 -1.68 -18.97
CA ALA A 183 2.56 -0.86 -20.02
C ALA A 183 1.35 -0.06 -19.53
N ASP A 184 1.06 1.07 -20.15
CA ASP A 184 0.01 1.99 -19.70
C ASP A 184 -1.41 1.37 -19.75
N ASP A 185 -1.63 0.41 -20.64
CA ASP A 185 -2.89 -0.32 -20.78
C ASP A 185 -3.03 -1.52 -19.82
N LEU A 186 -1.97 -1.86 -19.07
CA LEU A 186 -1.92 -3.07 -18.26
C LEU A 186 -3.02 -3.10 -17.20
N SER A 187 -3.27 -1.97 -16.53
CA SER A 187 -4.28 -1.81 -15.49
C SER A 187 -5.67 -2.19 -16.02
N ALA A 188 -6.07 -1.57 -17.14
CA ALA A 188 -7.34 -1.85 -17.80
C ALA A 188 -7.47 -3.31 -18.24
N ARG A 189 -6.42 -3.86 -18.87
CA ARG A 189 -6.44 -5.24 -19.35
C ARG A 189 -6.59 -6.28 -18.24
N VAL A 190 -5.93 -6.07 -17.11
CA VAL A 190 -6.05 -6.97 -15.95
C VAL A 190 -7.48 -6.90 -15.41
N VAL A 191 -8.01 -5.70 -15.18
CA VAL A 191 -9.40 -5.52 -14.72
C VAL A 191 -10.39 -6.19 -15.67
N ASP A 192 -10.30 -5.90 -16.97
CA ASP A 192 -11.21 -6.45 -17.97
C ASP A 192 -11.16 -7.97 -18.04
N THR A 193 -9.97 -8.55 -17.87
CA THR A 193 -9.78 -10.01 -17.88
C THR A 193 -10.39 -10.66 -16.64
N VAL A 194 -10.13 -10.09 -15.46
CA VAL A 194 -10.66 -10.63 -14.20
C VAL A 194 -12.17 -10.45 -14.14
N LEU A 195 -12.72 -9.27 -14.46
CA LEU A 195 -14.17 -9.04 -14.46
C LEU A 195 -14.89 -9.97 -15.42
N ARG A 196 -14.37 -10.18 -16.64
CA ARG A 196 -14.93 -11.20 -17.56
C ARG A 196 -14.92 -12.60 -16.94
N GLY A 197 -13.88 -12.97 -16.20
CA GLY A 197 -13.81 -14.26 -15.52
C GLY A 197 -14.85 -14.38 -14.40
N LEU A 198 -14.97 -13.35 -13.55
CA LEU A 198 -15.89 -13.33 -12.41
C LEU A 198 -17.36 -13.34 -12.84
N LEU A 199 -17.70 -12.60 -13.90
CA LEU A 199 -19.07 -12.52 -14.43
C LEU A 199 -19.51 -13.80 -15.15
N ASN A 200 -18.57 -14.59 -15.66
CA ASN A 200 -18.86 -15.84 -16.37
C ASN A 200 -18.56 -17.08 -15.53
N ALA A 201 -18.16 -16.92 -14.27
CA ALA A 201 -17.95 -18.05 -13.37
C ALA A 201 -19.30 -18.73 -13.14
N PRO A 202 -19.47 -20.03 -13.48
CA PRO A 202 -20.68 -20.73 -13.12
C PRO A 202 -20.82 -20.65 -11.61
N GLY A 203 -21.94 -20.12 -11.14
CA GLY A 203 -22.25 -20.07 -9.72
C GLY A 203 -21.99 -21.45 -9.13
N THR A 204 -21.26 -21.51 -8.01
CA THR A 204 -20.94 -22.77 -7.34
C THR A 204 -22.21 -23.43 -6.83
N GLU A 205 -22.99 -24.03 -7.72
CA GLU A 205 -24.02 -25.00 -7.38
C GLU A 205 -23.30 -26.25 -6.89
N GLY A 206 -23.22 -26.33 -5.56
CA GLY A 206 -22.99 -27.55 -4.80
C GLY A 206 -21.91 -28.47 -5.34
N VAL A 207 -20.69 -28.35 -4.81
CA VAL A 207 -19.83 -29.51 -4.64
C VAL A 207 -20.59 -30.50 -3.75
N ARG A 208 -21.42 -31.35 -4.39
CA ARG A 208 -22.04 -32.51 -3.79
C ARG A 208 -20.86 -33.32 -3.28
N ARG A 209 -20.67 -33.34 -1.96
CA ARG A 209 -19.71 -34.23 -1.31
C ARG A 209 -20.13 -35.66 -1.66
N GLU A 210 -19.54 -36.24 -2.69
CA GLU A 210 -19.58 -37.69 -2.87
C GLU A 210 -18.99 -38.30 -1.60
N LYS A 211 -19.82 -39.02 -0.85
CA LYS A 211 -19.36 -39.82 0.27
C LYS A 211 -18.30 -40.80 -0.26
N PRO A 212 -17.17 -40.99 0.44
CA PRO A 212 -16.19 -41.99 0.05
C PRO A 212 -16.87 -43.36 -0.02
N GLN A 213 -16.85 -43.97 -1.21
CA GLN A 213 -17.30 -45.34 -1.39
C GLN A 213 -16.23 -46.25 -0.77
N VAL A 214 -16.52 -46.78 0.40
CA VAL A 214 -15.69 -47.78 1.06
C VAL A 214 -15.81 -49.08 0.24
N PRO A 215 -14.72 -49.62 -0.33
CA PRO A 215 -14.78 -50.89 -1.06
C PRO A 215 -15.08 -52.04 -0.08
N PRO A 216 -15.80 -53.09 -0.52
CA PRO A 216 -16.07 -54.24 0.33
C PRO A 216 -14.75 -54.98 0.60
N LEU A 217 -14.50 -55.26 1.87
CA LEU A 217 -13.42 -56.15 2.29
C LEU A 217 -13.76 -57.56 1.78
N GLY A 218 -12.90 -58.08 0.90
CA GLY A 218 -12.83 -59.49 0.55
C GLY A 218 -12.04 -60.28 1.57
#